data_AF-A0A2W5E227-F1
#
_entry.id   AF-A0A2W5E227-F1
#
_cell.length_a   1.000
_cell.length_b   1.000
_cell.length_c   1.000
_cell.angle_alpha   90.00
_cell.angle_beta   90.00
_cell.angle_gamma   90.00
#
_symmetry.space_group_name_H-M   'P 1'
#
loop_
_entity.id
_entity.type
_entity.pdbx_description
1 polymer ?
#
loop_
_entity_poly.entity_id
_entity_poly.type
_entity_poly.pdbx_seq_one_letter_code
_entity_poly.pdbx_strand_id
1 'polypeptide(L)'
;MNKLLLGRLGLLLAGSALLGMAHAQSVPGQGDWTTTLQARDLDGNLANGAEAYYDTVLNITWMANANLGVGSVYDTDEDQPGGLSWYDAKTLVASLTDGGVSGWRLPKASPVNGEYWQYYDPNDYWTGQRDQGYNIISPNSELAHMFHVTLGNKSILDTTGADQEGFGVSNMGPFSGLSSANAYWFGTTFDQFAGDPRYPQDRAWLFYPAFGSQGFARMSNHLQVWAVHDGDVGTAITAVPEPSSYGLMLAGLLGVMAMVRRRQA
;
A
#
# COMPACT_ATOMS: atom_id res chain seq x y z
N MET A 1 -11.18 19.96 -61.41
CA MET A 1 -11.10 20.76 -60.17
C MET A 1 -10.58 19.83 -59.07
N ASN A 2 -9.38 20.13 -58.54
CA ASN A 2 -8.58 19.48 -57.46
C ASN A 2 -8.39 17.94 -57.58
N LYS A 3 -7.25 17.31 -57.91
CA LYS A 3 -5.81 17.53 -57.70
C LYS A 3 -5.45 17.95 -56.26
N LEU A 4 -4.95 17.01 -55.45
CA LEU A 4 -3.85 17.09 -54.47
C LEU A 4 -3.93 15.83 -53.56
N LEU A 5 -3.00 14.86 -53.66
CA LEU A 5 -1.83 14.65 -52.74
C LEU A 5 -2.29 13.94 -51.43
N LEU A 6 -1.86 12.77 -50.92
CA LEU A 6 -0.66 11.90 -50.90
C LEU A 6 -1.18 10.45 -50.69
N GLY A 7 -0.51 9.33 -50.97
CA GLY A 7 0.91 9.05 -50.90
C GLY A 7 1.25 8.26 -49.62
N ARG A 8 1.49 6.94 -49.81
CA ARG A 8 2.21 5.97 -48.94
C ARG A 8 1.39 5.07 -48.00
N LEU A 9 1.20 3.84 -48.49
CA LEU A 9 1.11 2.61 -47.69
C LEU A 9 2.24 2.56 -46.65
N GLY A 10 1.88 2.58 -45.37
CA GLY A 10 2.70 2.14 -44.27
C GLY A 10 2.07 0.88 -43.68
N LEU A 11 2.75 -0.25 -43.87
CA LEU A 11 2.41 -1.54 -43.30
C LEU A 11 2.52 -1.46 -41.77
N LEU A 12 1.40 -1.34 -41.06
CA LEU A 12 1.37 -1.50 -39.61
C LEU A 12 1.31 -3.01 -39.31
N LEU A 13 2.46 -3.56 -38.96
CA LEU A 13 2.57 -4.82 -38.23
C LEU A 13 1.72 -4.70 -36.96
N ALA A 14 0.69 -5.52 -36.88
CA ALA A 14 -0.05 -5.76 -35.65
C ALA A 14 0.89 -6.45 -34.65
N GLY A 15 1.61 -5.66 -33.88
CA GLY A 15 2.27 -6.12 -32.67
C GLY A 15 1.20 -6.36 -31.62
N SER A 16 0.97 -7.62 -31.30
CA SER A 16 0.15 -8.07 -30.19
C SER A 16 0.63 -7.39 -28.91
N ALA A 17 -0.05 -6.34 -28.48
CA ALA A 17 0.13 -5.81 -27.13
C ALA A 17 -0.53 -6.81 -26.19
N LEU A 18 0.27 -7.72 -25.65
CA LEU A 18 -0.02 -8.27 -24.33
C LEU A 18 -0.11 -7.05 -23.41
N LEU A 19 -1.33 -6.68 -23.03
CA LEU A 19 -1.60 -5.75 -21.94
C LEU A 19 -1.12 -6.44 -20.67
N GLY A 20 0.20 -6.43 -20.44
CA GLY A 20 0.72 -6.58 -19.10
C GLY A 20 0.14 -5.41 -18.30
N MET A 21 -0.64 -5.71 -17.26
CA MET A 21 -1.02 -4.69 -16.30
C MET A 21 0.29 -4.06 -15.82
N ALA A 22 0.51 -2.78 -16.10
CA ALA A 22 1.63 -2.07 -15.51
C ALA A 22 1.30 -1.97 -14.01
N HIS A 23 1.95 -2.80 -13.20
CA HIS A 23 1.90 -2.62 -11.75
C HIS A 23 2.49 -1.24 -11.45
N ALA A 24 1.79 -0.45 -10.64
CA ALA A 24 2.29 0.85 -10.22
C ALA A 24 3.67 0.68 -9.55
N GLN A 25 4.58 1.61 -9.78
CA GLN A 25 5.91 1.59 -9.15
C GLN A 25 5.92 2.52 -7.95
N SER A 26 6.98 2.45 -7.15
CA SER A 26 7.23 3.46 -6.13
C SER A 26 7.51 4.81 -6.79
N VAL A 27 6.85 5.87 -6.30
CA VAL A 27 7.00 7.23 -6.83
C VAL A 27 7.56 8.13 -5.72
N PRO A 28 8.89 8.41 -5.71
CA PRO A 28 9.48 9.35 -4.77
C PRO A 28 8.84 10.74 -4.91
N GLY A 29 8.48 11.35 -3.79
CA GLY A 29 7.82 12.66 -3.75
C GLY A 29 6.29 12.63 -3.87
N GLN A 30 5.68 11.45 -4.02
CA GLN A 30 4.24 11.25 -3.89
C GLN A 30 3.93 10.66 -2.51
N GLY A 31 3.12 11.37 -1.71
CA GLY A 31 2.91 11.02 -0.31
C GLY A 31 4.15 11.31 0.55
N ASP A 32 4.17 10.78 1.77
CA ASP A 32 5.26 10.98 2.74
C ASP A 32 6.07 9.71 3.07
N TRP A 33 5.77 8.59 2.40
CA TRP A 33 6.31 7.25 2.69
C TRP A 33 7.85 7.18 2.80
N THR A 34 8.60 7.99 2.06
CA THR A 34 10.07 7.98 2.13
C THR A 34 10.63 8.52 3.45
N THR A 35 9.78 9.20 4.24
CA THR A 35 10.14 9.80 5.53
C THR A 35 9.39 9.18 6.70
N THR A 36 8.19 8.66 6.48
CA THR A 36 7.33 8.10 7.53
C THR A 36 7.47 6.59 7.68
N LEU A 37 7.82 5.87 6.60
CA LEU A 37 8.04 4.43 6.62
C LEU A 37 9.52 4.09 6.80
N GLN A 38 9.81 3.25 7.79
CA GLN A 38 11.16 2.82 8.10
C GLN A 38 11.28 1.30 7.99
N ALA A 39 12.22 0.83 7.17
CA ALA A 39 12.44 -0.59 6.93
C ALA A 39 12.82 -1.37 8.22
N ARG A 40 12.28 -2.58 8.35
CA ARG A 40 12.51 -3.51 9.47
C ARG A 40 12.91 -4.88 8.94
N ASP A 41 14.02 -5.37 9.47
CA ASP A 41 14.49 -6.75 9.36
C ASP A 41 13.85 -7.56 10.49
N LEU A 42 13.03 -8.54 10.12
CA LEU A 42 12.34 -9.37 11.09
C LEU A 42 13.15 -10.63 11.44
N ASP A 43 13.86 -11.22 10.49
CA ASP A 43 14.48 -12.56 10.63
C ASP A 43 16.00 -12.53 10.88
N GLY A 44 16.61 -11.33 10.86
CA GLY A 44 18.03 -11.12 11.05
C GLY A 44 18.86 -11.34 9.77
N ASN A 45 18.21 -11.55 8.61
CA ASN A 45 18.86 -11.82 7.35
C ASN A 45 18.74 -10.64 6.38
N LEU A 46 19.52 -9.58 6.61
CA LEU A 46 19.59 -8.38 5.75
C LEU A 46 19.77 -8.62 4.23
N ALA A 47 20.09 -9.84 3.78
CA ALA A 47 20.24 -10.17 2.36
C ALA A 47 18.91 -10.33 1.59
N ASN A 48 17.79 -10.61 2.27
CA ASN A 48 16.46 -10.73 1.64
C ASN A 48 15.67 -9.41 1.64
N GLY A 49 16.15 -8.39 2.34
CA GLY A 49 15.61 -7.04 2.30
C GLY A 49 14.94 -6.65 3.61
N ALA A 50 13.80 -5.97 3.51
CA ALA A 50 12.98 -5.60 4.64
C ALA A 50 11.67 -6.38 4.56
N GLU A 51 11.32 -7.09 5.62
CA GLU A 51 10.08 -7.88 5.69
C GLU A 51 8.92 -6.99 6.16
N ALA A 52 9.22 -5.85 6.78
CA ALA A 52 8.21 -4.91 7.24
C ALA A 52 8.67 -3.45 7.23
N TYR A 53 7.71 -2.53 7.39
CA TYR A 53 7.93 -1.09 7.41
C TYR A 53 7.18 -0.45 8.58
N TYR A 54 7.93 0.10 9.53
CA TYR A 54 7.38 0.85 10.64
C TYR A 54 6.89 2.22 10.17
N ASP A 55 5.61 2.50 10.37
CA ASP A 55 4.95 3.78 10.13
C ASP A 55 5.01 4.64 11.39
N THR A 56 5.84 5.68 11.32
CA THR A 56 6.09 6.60 12.44
C THR A 56 4.91 7.53 12.76
N VAL A 57 3.95 7.69 11.85
CA VAL A 57 2.76 8.53 12.05
C VAL A 57 1.67 7.72 12.75
N LEU A 58 1.40 6.52 12.25
CA LEU A 58 0.38 5.62 12.82
C LEU A 58 0.88 4.82 14.02
N ASN A 59 2.20 4.77 14.25
CA ASN A 59 2.83 3.95 15.29
C ASN A 59 2.44 2.47 15.16
N ILE A 60 2.52 1.95 13.93
CA ILE A 60 2.29 0.54 13.59
C ILE A 60 3.33 0.09 12.58
N THR A 61 3.55 -1.21 12.48
CA THR A 61 4.45 -1.82 11.49
C THR A 61 3.64 -2.56 10.44
N TRP A 62 3.83 -2.22 9.17
CA TRP A 62 3.18 -2.84 8.03
C TRP A 62 4.01 -3.98 7.48
N MET A 63 3.38 -5.12 7.18
CA MET A 63 4.06 -6.18 6.45
C MET A 63 4.46 -5.70 5.04
N ALA A 64 5.66 -6.03 4.56
CA ALA A 64 6.15 -5.61 3.24
C ALA A 64 5.35 -6.24 2.09
N ASN A 65 4.79 -7.43 2.31
CA ASN A 65 3.83 -8.06 1.41
C ASN A 65 2.39 -7.66 1.78
N ALA A 66 1.77 -6.84 0.93
CA ALA A 66 0.38 -6.43 1.04
C ALA A 66 -0.60 -7.46 0.42
N ASN A 67 -0.21 -8.71 0.26
CA ASN A 67 -1.08 -9.81 -0.13
C ASN A 67 -0.62 -11.11 0.53
N LEU A 68 -0.94 -11.23 1.82
CA LEU A 68 -0.63 -12.42 2.62
C LEU A 68 -1.54 -13.61 2.33
N GLY A 69 -2.65 -13.37 1.62
CA GLY A 69 -3.57 -14.43 1.28
C GLY A 69 -2.97 -15.45 0.33
N VAL A 70 -2.19 -14.97 -0.66
CA VAL A 70 -1.63 -15.81 -1.71
C VAL A 70 -0.77 -16.93 -1.13
N GLY A 71 -1.09 -18.17 -1.50
CA GLY A 71 -0.35 -19.36 -1.06
C GLY A 71 -0.58 -19.77 0.40
N SER A 72 -1.49 -19.10 1.11
CA SER A 72 -1.95 -19.55 2.42
C SER A 72 -2.85 -20.78 2.30
N VAL A 73 -3.06 -21.50 3.41
CA VAL A 73 -3.99 -22.65 3.47
C VAL A 73 -5.46 -22.25 3.25
N TYR A 74 -5.77 -20.95 3.28
CA TYR A 74 -7.10 -20.39 3.08
C TYR A 74 -7.30 -19.85 1.65
N ASP A 75 -6.26 -19.86 0.82
CA ASP A 75 -6.30 -19.45 -0.58
C ASP A 75 -6.94 -20.55 -1.44
N THR A 76 -8.27 -20.65 -1.35
CA THR A 76 -9.05 -21.69 -2.03
C THR A 76 -9.83 -21.18 -3.24
N ASP A 77 -9.83 -19.87 -3.49
CA ASP A 77 -10.53 -19.24 -4.61
C ASP A 77 -9.58 -19.03 -5.78
N GLU A 78 -9.67 -19.90 -6.79
CA GLU A 78 -8.82 -19.84 -8.00
C GLU A 78 -9.08 -18.58 -8.84
N ASP A 79 -10.27 -17.98 -8.75
CA ASP A 79 -10.63 -16.77 -9.50
C ASP A 79 -10.13 -15.49 -8.80
N GLN A 80 -9.87 -15.55 -7.49
CA GLN A 80 -9.34 -14.44 -6.69
C GLN A 80 -8.15 -14.87 -5.81
N PRO A 81 -6.97 -15.11 -6.40
CA PRO A 81 -5.78 -15.49 -5.64
C PRO A 81 -5.49 -14.51 -4.48
N GLY A 82 -5.35 -15.07 -3.28
CA GLY A 82 -5.14 -14.34 -2.04
C GLY A 82 -6.35 -13.59 -1.48
N GLY A 83 -7.52 -13.72 -2.10
CA GLY A 83 -8.78 -13.28 -1.51
C GLY A 83 -9.23 -14.27 -0.44
N LEU A 84 -9.44 -13.80 0.78
CA LEU A 84 -9.90 -14.62 1.92
C LEU A 84 -11.21 -14.10 2.48
N SER A 85 -12.04 -15.00 3.04
CA SER A 85 -13.13 -14.59 3.91
C SER A 85 -12.61 -13.79 5.09
N TRP A 86 -13.44 -12.94 5.71
CA TRP A 86 -13.01 -12.12 6.83
C TRP A 86 -12.56 -12.96 8.05
N TYR A 87 -13.20 -14.10 8.28
CA TYR A 87 -12.84 -15.02 9.37
C TYR A 87 -11.52 -15.74 9.08
N ASP A 88 -11.30 -16.15 7.84
CA ASP A 88 -10.05 -16.80 7.43
C ASP A 88 -8.89 -15.79 7.46
N ALA A 89 -9.11 -14.56 6.97
CA ALA A 89 -8.13 -13.49 7.03
C ALA A 89 -7.69 -13.18 8.48
N LYS A 90 -8.64 -13.08 9.41
CA LYS A 90 -8.31 -12.92 10.84
C LYS A 90 -7.55 -14.10 11.40
N THR A 91 -7.93 -15.33 11.03
CA THR A 91 -7.27 -16.54 11.53
C THR A 91 -5.84 -16.63 11.02
N LEU A 92 -5.65 -16.39 9.72
CA LEU A 92 -4.34 -16.31 9.06
C LEU A 92 -3.44 -15.33 9.80
N VAL A 93 -3.87 -14.07 9.93
CA VAL A 93 -3.03 -13.03 10.51
C VAL A 93 -2.79 -13.23 12.01
N ALA A 94 -3.76 -13.73 12.77
CA ALA A 94 -3.57 -14.04 14.19
C ALA A 94 -2.59 -15.20 14.43
N SER A 95 -2.45 -16.11 13.46
CA SER A 95 -1.48 -17.22 13.51
C SER A 95 -0.10 -16.86 12.96
N LEU A 96 0.02 -15.71 12.30
CA LEU A 96 1.24 -15.30 11.61
C LEU A 96 2.37 -15.08 12.62
N THR A 97 3.50 -15.71 12.33
CA THR A 97 4.79 -15.44 12.98
C THR A 97 5.82 -15.33 11.87
N ASP A 98 6.41 -14.15 11.70
CA ASP A 98 7.39 -13.87 10.66
C ASP A 98 8.67 -13.31 11.29
N GLY A 99 9.82 -13.88 10.95
CA GLY A 99 11.09 -13.58 11.63
C GLY A 99 11.07 -13.81 13.16
N GLY A 100 10.12 -14.58 13.69
CA GLY A 100 9.92 -14.74 15.14
C GLY A 100 9.06 -13.64 15.79
N VAL A 101 8.54 -12.68 15.00
CA VAL A 101 7.56 -11.69 15.45
C VAL A 101 6.15 -12.22 15.24
N SER A 102 5.41 -12.37 16.34
CA SER A 102 3.98 -12.69 16.37
C SER A 102 3.15 -11.46 16.79
N GLY A 103 1.83 -11.58 16.89
CA GLY A 103 0.97 -10.48 17.34
C GLY A 103 0.42 -9.60 16.21
N TRP A 104 0.53 -10.07 14.97
CA TRP A 104 -0.04 -9.41 13.80
C TRP A 104 -1.57 -9.38 13.86
N ARG A 105 -2.15 -8.36 13.23
CA ARG A 105 -3.59 -8.14 13.10
C ARG A 105 -3.95 -7.56 11.74
N LEU A 106 -5.23 -7.63 11.39
CA LEU A 106 -5.75 -6.82 10.29
C LEU A 106 -5.70 -5.32 10.67
N PRO A 107 -5.66 -4.41 9.68
CA PRO A 107 -5.71 -2.98 9.92
C PRO A 107 -7.04 -2.57 10.55
N LYS A 108 -7.05 -1.52 11.36
CA LYS A 108 -8.22 -1.02 12.07
C LYS A 108 -8.82 0.18 11.33
N ALA A 109 -10.15 0.21 11.30
CA ALA A 109 -10.92 1.42 11.10
C ALA A 109 -11.56 1.83 12.43
N SER A 110 -11.63 3.12 12.70
CA SER A 110 -12.33 3.74 13.82
C SER A 110 -12.94 5.06 13.34
N PRO A 111 -13.95 5.63 14.06
CA PRO A 111 -14.56 6.89 13.67
C PRO A 111 -13.54 7.97 13.32
N VAL A 112 -13.62 8.51 12.11
CA VAL A 112 -12.66 9.50 11.59
C VAL A 112 -12.63 10.77 12.44
N ASN A 113 -13.75 11.09 13.10
CA ASN A 113 -13.91 12.20 14.04
C ASN A 113 -13.49 11.85 15.49
N GLY A 114 -13.17 10.59 15.78
CA GLY A 114 -12.78 10.10 17.12
C GLY A 114 -13.92 9.84 18.10
N GLU A 115 -15.18 10.04 17.71
CA GLU A 115 -16.33 9.94 18.62
C GLU A 115 -17.33 8.86 18.21
N TYR A 116 -17.86 8.93 16.99
CA TYR A 116 -18.94 8.04 16.53
C TYR A 116 -18.92 7.87 15.01
N TRP A 117 -19.38 6.70 14.55
CA TRP A 117 -19.42 6.38 13.12
C TRP A 117 -20.34 7.32 12.34
N GLN A 118 -19.76 7.99 11.35
CA GLN A 118 -20.37 8.82 10.33
C GLN A 118 -20.45 8.01 9.03
N TYR A 119 -21.46 7.16 8.91
CA TYR A 119 -21.71 6.36 7.72
C TYR A 119 -22.03 7.21 6.47
N TYR A 120 -22.28 6.53 5.35
CA TYR A 120 -22.56 7.15 4.07
C TYR A 120 -23.71 8.17 4.11
N ASP A 121 -23.47 9.31 3.48
CA ASP A 121 -24.46 10.35 3.18
C ASP A 121 -24.25 10.80 1.73
N PRO A 122 -25.29 10.73 0.86
CA PRO A 122 -25.16 11.07 -0.56
C PRO A 122 -24.76 12.53 -0.82
N ASN A 123 -24.82 13.41 0.17
CA ASN A 123 -24.51 14.83 0.01
C ASN A 123 -23.05 15.19 0.26
N ASP A 124 -22.25 14.32 0.88
CA ASP A 124 -20.87 14.66 1.27
C ASP A 124 -19.90 13.46 1.40
N TYR A 125 -20.27 12.27 0.90
CA TYR A 125 -19.42 11.06 0.98
C TYR A 125 -18.04 11.19 0.31
N TRP A 126 -17.80 12.24 -0.47
CA TRP A 126 -16.52 12.53 -1.12
C TRP A 126 -15.60 13.46 -0.31
N THR A 127 -16.08 14.07 0.77
CA THR A 127 -15.37 15.15 1.47
C THR A 127 -14.23 14.67 2.38
N GLY A 128 -14.14 13.37 2.66
CA GLY A 128 -13.23 12.80 3.67
C GLY A 128 -13.73 12.94 5.10
N GLN A 129 -14.92 13.52 5.32
CA GLN A 129 -15.52 13.73 6.65
C GLN A 129 -16.43 12.57 7.09
N ARG A 130 -16.53 11.50 6.30
CA ARG A 130 -17.34 10.32 6.60
C ARG A 130 -16.44 9.10 6.78
N ASP A 131 -16.89 8.12 7.55
CA ASP A 131 -16.24 6.82 7.69
C ASP A 131 -16.49 5.91 6.48
N GLN A 132 -17.52 6.20 5.69
CA GLN A 132 -17.82 5.49 4.45
C GLN A 132 -17.84 6.50 3.31
N GLY A 133 -16.87 6.41 2.41
CA GLY A 133 -16.68 7.44 1.38
C GLY A 133 -15.27 7.48 0.81
N TYR A 134 -14.92 8.64 0.25
CA TYR A 134 -13.64 8.94 -0.39
C TYR A 134 -12.85 9.99 0.41
N ASN A 135 -11.58 10.17 0.05
CA ASN A 135 -10.69 11.20 0.59
C ASN A 135 -10.52 11.15 2.12
N ILE A 136 -10.69 9.97 2.73
CA ILE A 136 -10.47 9.78 4.16
C ILE A 136 -8.97 9.78 4.44
N ILE A 137 -8.51 10.81 5.15
CA ILE A 137 -7.11 11.02 5.53
C ILE A 137 -6.85 10.84 7.03
N SER A 138 -7.88 10.53 7.82
CA SER A 138 -7.75 10.41 9.28
C SER A 138 -6.88 9.21 9.64
N PRO A 139 -5.93 9.35 10.60
CA PRO A 139 -5.12 8.23 11.08
C PRO A 139 -5.95 7.15 11.79
N ASN A 140 -7.22 7.44 12.13
CA ASN A 140 -8.16 6.46 12.68
C ASN A 140 -8.59 5.40 11.65
N SER A 141 -8.29 5.61 10.36
CA SER A 141 -8.44 4.59 9.32
C SER A 141 -7.08 4.25 8.72
N GLU A 142 -6.49 3.15 9.18
CA GLU A 142 -5.11 2.80 8.86
C GLU A 142 -4.89 2.60 7.36
N LEU A 143 -5.78 1.86 6.67
CA LEU A 143 -5.66 1.64 5.21
C LEU A 143 -5.94 2.92 4.41
N ALA A 144 -6.92 3.74 4.82
CA ALA A 144 -7.23 4.97 4.11
C ALA A 144 -6.12 6.01 4.28
N HIS A 145 -5.55 6.12 5.48
CA HIS A 145 -4.38 6.96 5.74
C HIS A 145 -3.16 6.47 4.95
N MET A 146 -2.85 5.16 4.98
CA MET A 146 -1.78 4.57 4.17
C MET A 146 -1.94 4.93 2.68
N PHE A 147 -3.15 4.80 2.14
CA PHE A 147 -3.41 5.08 0.74
C PHE A 147 -3.30 6.58 0.40
N HIS A 148 -4.02 7.46 1.11
CA HIS A 148 -4.14 8.87 0.74
C HIS A 148 -2.98 9.75 1.22
N VAL A 149 -2.42 9.47 2.39
CA VAL A 149 -1.39 10.30 3.02
C VAL A 149 -0.02 9.67 2.79
N THR A 150 0.17 8.44 3.27
CA THR A 150 1.49 7.80 3.23
C THR A 150 1.95 7.57 1.79
N LEU A 151 1.10 6.97 0.96
CA LEU A 151 1.39 6.72 -0.46
C LEU A 151 0.97 7.88 -1.38
N GLY A 152 0.15 8.83 -0.91
CA GLY A 152 -0.28 9.97 -1.71
C GLY A 152 -1.14 9.59 -2.92
N ASN A 153 -1.86 8.47 -2.87
CA ASN A 153 -2.79 8.05 -3.91
C ASN A 153 -4.10 8.84 -3.85
N LYS A 154 -4.79 8.96 -4.98
CA LYS A 154 -6.02 9.76 -5.09
C LYS A 154 -7.27 8.89 -5.17
N SER A 155 -8.34 9.37 -4.54
CA SER A 155 -9.69 8.87 -4.78
C SER A 155 -10.19 9.24 -6.17
N ILE A 156 -11.20 8.52 -6.68
CA ILE A 156 -11.85 8.85 -7.96
C ILE A 156 -12.56 10.21 -7.94
N LEU A 157 -13.07 10.64 -6.78
CA LEU A 157 -13.68 11.96 -6.58
C LEU A 157 -12.77 12.84 -5.73
N ASP A 158 -12.69 14.14 -6.02
CA ASP A 158 -12.03 15.13 -5.16
C ASP A 158 -12.94 15.56 -4.00
N THR A 159 -12.44 16.45 -3.14
CA THR A 159 -13.18 16.95 -1.98
C THR A 159 -14.37 17.84 -2.35
N THR A 160 -14.52 18.21 -3.63
CA THR A 160 -15.70 18.91 -4.17
C THR A 160 -16.71 17.97 -4.82
N GLY A 161 -16.35 16.70 -5.01
CA GLY A 161 -17.19 15.67 -5.63
C GLY A 161 -17.00 15.57 -7.15
N ALA A 162 -15.96 16.19 -7.71
CA ALA A 162 -15.63 16.10 -9.13
C ALA A 162 -14.68 14.92 -9.41
N ASP A 163 -14.78 14.34 -10.61
CA ASP A 163 -13.88 13.27 -11.05
C ASP A 163 -12.42 13.75 -11.08
N GLN A 164 -11.51 12.90 -10.60
CA GLN A 164 -10.07 13.16 -10.57
C GLN A 164 -9.33 12.29 -11.57
N GLU A 165 -8.43 12.87 -12.36
CA GLU A 165 -7.46 12.10 -13.12
C GLU A 165 -6.34 11.54 -12.21
N GLY A 166 -5.85 10.35 -12.58
CA GLY A 166 -4.77 9.67 -11.83
C GLY A 166 -5.22 9.08 -10.49
N PHE A 167 -6.51 8.80 -10.33
CA PHE A 167 -7.03 8.08 -9.18
C PHE A 167 -6.58 6.62 -9.13
N GLY A 168 -6.73 6.01 -7.96
CA GLY A 168 -6.33 4.64 -7.71
C GLY A 168 -4.87 4.52 -7.27
N VAL A 169 -4.35 3.29 -7.30
CA VAL A 169 -2.96 3.00 -6.92
C VAL A 169 -2.01 3.52 -8.01
N SER A 170 -1.41 4.68 -7.77
CA SER A 170 -0.39 5.31 -8.62
C SER A 170 1.00 5.27 -7.99
N ASN A 171 1.07 5.14 -6.65
CA ASN A 171 2.26 4.89 -5.88
C ASN A 171 2.05 3.70 -4.94
N MET A 172 2.93 2.71 -5.01
CA MET A 172 2.91 1.52 -4.15
C MET A 172 3.87 1.63 -2.96
N GLY A 173 4.68 2.68 -2.88
CA GLY A 173 5.70 2.82 -1.86
C GLY A 173 6.66 1.63 -1.87
N PRO A 174 7.16 1.17 -0.73
CA PRO A 174 8.11 0.07 -0.67
C PRO A 174 7.43 -1.32 -0.61
N PHE A 175 6.11 -1.38 -0.83
CA PHE A 175 5.33 -2.59 -0.66
C PHE A 175 5.25 -3.44 -1.93
N SER A 176 5.25 -4.75 -1.72
CA SER A 176 4.91 -5.74 -2.75
C SER A 176 3.46 -6.19 -2.58
N GLY A 177 2.86 -6.77 -3.61
CA GLY A 177 1.52 -7.36 -3.52
C GLY A 177 0.36 -6.37 -3.40
N LEU A 178 0.59 -5.04 -3.39
CA LEU A 178 -0.49 -4.05 -3.35
C LEU A 178 -1.31 -4.12 -4.64
N SER A 179 -2.57 -4.52 -4.53
CA SER A 179 -3.48 -4.68 -5.65
C SER A 179 -4.21 -3.37 -5.97
N SER A 180 -4.21 -2.99 -7.24
CA SER A 180 -5.03 -1.89 -7.75
C SER A 180 -6.47 -2.32 -8.06
N ALA A 181 -6.75 -3.62 -8.14
CA ALA A 181 -8.03 -4.16 -8.60
C ALA A 181 -8.91 -4.71 -7.46
N ASN A 182 -8.32 -5.03 -6.31
CA ASN A 182 -8.99 -5.74 -5.22
C ASN A 182 -9.12 -4.88 -3.96
N ALA A 183 -10.15 -5.16 -3.16
CA ALA A 183 -10.34 -4.53 -1.86
C ALA A 183 -9.57 -5.26 -0.75
N TYR A 184 -9.38 -4.55 0.35
CA TYR A 184 -8.63 -4.98 1.53
C TYR A 184 -9.51 -5.01 2.76
N TRP A 185 -9.35 -6.05 3.58
CA TRP A 185 -10.06 -6.16 4.85
C TRP A 185 -9.50 -5.22 5.92
N PHE A 186 -10.40 -4.56 6.65
CA PHE A 186 -10.12 -4.15 8.02
C PHE A 186 -10.48 -5.26 9.00
N GLY A 187 -9.86 -5.25 10.18
CA GLY A 187 -10.23 -6.07 11.34
C GLY A 187 -11.45 -5.55 12.10
N THR A 188 -12.06 -4.45 11.66
CA THR A 188 -13.22 -3.80 12.31
C THR A 188 -14.53 -4.26 11.67
N THR A 189 -15.52 -4.62 12.49
CA THR A 189 -16.89 -4.94 12.06
C THR A 189 -17.66 -3.68 11.62
N PHE A 190 -18.62 -3.86 10.72
CA PHE A 190 -19.50 -2.78 10.25
C PHE A 190 -20.90 -2.96 10.86
N ASP A 191 -21.26 -2.09 11.82
CA ASP A 191 -22.42 -2.29 12.68
C ASP A 191 -23.52 -1.20 12.55
N GLN A 192 -23.63 -0.53 11.40
CA GLN A 192 -24.59 0.59 11.18
C GLN A 192 -26.05 0.27 11.55
N PHE A 193 -26.45 -1.00 11.39
CA PHE A 193 -27.82 -1.44 11.57
C PHE A 193 -27.94 -2.45 12.71
N ALA A 194 -27.10 -2.32 13.76
CA ALA A 194 -27.13 -3.19 14.93
C ALA A 194 -28.56 -3.41 15.44
N GLY A 195 -29.04 -4.66 15.40
CA GLY A 195 -30.38 -5.05 15.88
C GLY A 195 -31.51 -5.00 14.85
N ASP A 196 -31.28 -4.57 13.60
CA ASP A 196 -32.28 -4.63 12.53
C ASP A 196 -32.20 -5.98 11.78
N PRO A 197 -33.25 -6.83 11.83
CA PRO A 197 -33.23 -8.14 11.18
C PRO A 197 -33.19 -8.08 9.65
N ARG A 198 -33.47 -6.92 9.04
CA ARG A 198 -33.37 -6.71 7.58
C ARG A 198 -31.92 -6.61 7.09
N TYR A 199 -31.01 -6.32 8.02
CA TYR A 199 -29.62 -5.99 7.73
C TYR A 199 -28.71 -6.90 8.56
N PRO A 200 -28.40 -8.12 8.08
CA PRO A 200 -27.56 -9.04 8.82
C PRO A 200 -26.21 -8.41 9.21
N GLN A 201 -25.72 -8.78 10.40
CA GLN A 201 -24.50 -8.24 11.02
C GLN A 201 -23.23 -8.96 10.54
N ASP A 202 -23.30 -9.58 9.36
CA ASP A 202 -22.23 -10.34 8.73
C ASP A 202 -21.35 -9.43 7.86
N ARG A 203 -21.01 -8.23 8.35
CA ARG A 203 -20.29 -7.21 7.57
C ARG A 203 -19.06 -6.69 8.29
N ALA A 204 -18.00 -6.46 7.52
CA ALA A 204 -16.77 -5.84 7.99
C ALA A 204 -16.42 -4.67 7.09
N TRP A 205 -15.68 -3.71 7.65
CA TRP A 205 -15.12 -2.61 6.90
C TRP A 205 -14.11 -3.12 5.87
N LEU A 206 -14.07 -2.47 4.71
CA LEU A 206 -13.06 -2.66 3.68
C LEU A 206 -12.52 -1.32 3.20
N PHE A 207 -11.33 -1.37 2.62
CA PHE A 207 -10.81 -0.30 1.78
C PHE A 207 -10.68 -0.78 0.34
N TYR A 208 -11.06 0.04 -0.63
CA TYR A 208 -10.99 -0.29 -2.05
C TYR A 208 -10.04 0.66 -2.81
N PRO A 209 -8.75 0.29 -2.96
CA PRO A 209 -7.74 1.12 -3.60
C PRO A 209 -8.04 1.49 -5.04
N ALA A 210 -8.80 0.67 -5.78
CA ALA A 210 -9.19 0.96 -7.17
C ALA A 210 -9.88 2.32 -7.32
N PHE A 211 -10.64 2.73 -6.31
CA PHE A 211 -11.38 3.99 -6.30
C PHE A 211 -10.98 4.92 -5.14
N GLY A 212 -10.08 4.47 -4.25
CA GLY A 212 -9.70 5.19 -3.03
C GLY A 212 -10.83 5.31 -2.00
N SER A 213 -11.78 4.36 -1.99
CA SER A 213 -12.94 4.43 -1.10
C SER A 213 -12.85 3.50 0.10
N GLN A 214 -13.44 3.92 1.21
CA GLN A 214 -13.75 3.07 2.35
C GLN A 214 -15.23 2.70 2.34
N GLY A 215 -15.53 1.44 2.63
CA GLY A 215 -16.89 0.93 2.70
C GLY A 215 -16.98 -0.37 3.48
N PHE A 216 -17.94 -1.22 3.13
CA PHE A 216 -18.10 -2.51 3.79
C PHE A 216 -18.39 -3.61 2.77
N ALA A 217 -18.11 -4.85 3.16
CA ALA A 217 -18.53 -6.05 2.45
C ALA A 217 -19.08 -7.09 3.43
N ARG A 218 -19.74 -8.11 2.88
CA ARG A 218 -20.09 -9.30 3.66
C ARG A 218 -18.83 -10.04 4.06
N MET A 219 -18.78 -10.54 5.29
CA MET A 219 -17.64 -11.30 5.83
C MET A 219 -17.34 -12.58 5.04
N SER A 220 -18.28 -13.06 4.22
CA SER A 220 -18.11 -14.19 3.32
C SER A 220 -17.44 -13.83 1.98
N ASN A 221 -17.27 -12.55 1.67
CA ASN A 221 -16.57 -12.13 0.45
C ASN A 221 -15.07 -12.45 0.58
N HIS A 222 -14.39 -12.63 -0.54
CA HIS A 222 -12.97 -12.91 -0.58
C HIS A 222 -12.22 -11.61 -0.90
N LEU A 223 -11.56 -11.02 0.10
CA LEU A 223 -10.79 -9.78 -0.06
C LEU A 223 -9.33 -9.98 0.36
N GLN A 224 -8.47 -9.07 -0.06
CA GLN A 224 -7.03 -9.14 0.16
C GLN A 224 -6.67 -8.88 1.62
N VAL A 225 -5.55 -9.46 2.03
CA VAL A 225 -5.08 -9.45 3.41
C VAL A 225 -3.72 -8.76 3.49
N TRP A 226 -3.66 -7.69 4.28
CA TRP A 226 -2.43 -6.97 4.58
C TRP A 226 -2.30 -6.83 6.10
N ALA A 227 -1.32 -7.50 6.68
CA ALA A 227 -1.15 -7.49 8.13
C ALA A 227 -0.40 -6.25 8.62
N VAL A 228 -0.74 -5.84 9.83
CA VAL A 228 -0.02 -4.83 10.62
C VAL A 228 0.25 -5.34 12.02
N HIS A 229 1.27 -4.80 12.66
CA HIS A 229 1.59 -5.00 14.07
C HIS A 229 1.50 -3.66 14.81
N ASP A 230 1.02 -3.65 16.05
CA ASP A 230 1.01 -2.44 16.88
C ASP A 230 2.45 -2.06 17.29
N GLY A 231 2.85 -0.80 17.11
CA GLY A 231 4.18 -0.32 17.44
C GLY A 231 5.30 -0.72 16.47
N ASP A 232 6.53 -0.46 16.89
CA ASP A 232 7.76 -0.73 16.15
C ASP A 232 8.28 -2.14 16.45
N VAL A 233 8.33 -3.02 15.45
CA VAL A 233 8.83 -4.39 15.58
C VAL A 233 9.89 -4.72 14.53
N GLY A 234 10.83 -5.59 14.89
CA GLY A 234 11.99 -5.92 14.09
C GLY A 234 13.19 -5.02 14.35
N THR A 235 14.31 -5.32 13.69
CA THR A 235 15.52 -4.51 13.76
C THR A 235 15.49 -3.45 12.68
N ALA A 236 15.73 -2.19 13.04
CA ALA A 236 15.78 -1.10 12.07
C ALA A 236 16.90 -1.32 11.04
N ILE A 237 16.55 -1.35 9.75
CA ILE A 237 17.53 -1.34 8.67
C ILE A 237 17.96 0.10 8.47
N THR A 238 18.96 0.54 9.22
CA THR A 238 19.59 1.83 8.98
C THR A 238 20.50 1.71 7.76
N ALA A 239 20.34 2.59 6.77
CA ALA A 239 21.37 2.79 5.76
C ALA A 239 22.68 3.08 6.51
N VAL A 240 23.63 2.14 6.46
CA VAL A 240 24.97 2.37 6.99
C VAL A 240 25.49 3.62 6.29
N PRO A 241 25.90 4.68 7.02
CA PRO A 241 26.47 5.85 6.38
C PRO A 241 27.60 5.37 5.48
N GLU A 242 27.49 5.58 4.16
CA GLU A 242 28.60 5.25 3.27
C GLU A 242 29.84 5.94 3.84
N PRO A 243 30.99 5.22 4.02
CA PRO A 243 32.23 5.87 4.38
C PRO A 243 32.45 6.94 3.31
N SER A 244 32.32 8.21 3.70
CA SER A 244 32.15 9.33 2.76
C SER A 244 32.89 9.05 1.47
N SER A 245 32.19 8.84 0.36
CA SER A 245 32.83 8.49 -0.91
C SER A 245 33.89 9.55 -1.28
N TYR A 246 33.72 10.77 -0.77
CA TYR A 246 34.73 11.84 -0.71
C TYR A 246 36.01 11.49 0.07
N GLY A 247 35.92 10.88 1.25
CA GLY A 247 37.06 10.44 2.05
C GLY A 247 37.88 9.34 1.37
N LEU A 248 37.23 8.36 0.75
CA LEU A 248 37.93 7.32 -0.04
C LEU A 248 38.52 7.89 -1.34
N MET A 249 37.81 8.79 -2.01
CA MET A 249 38.32 9.48 -3.20
C MET A 249 39.52 10.39 -2.86
N LEU A 250 39.46 11.13 -1.74
CA LEU A 250 40.57 11.96 -1.25
C LEU A 250 41.76 11.11 -0.82
N ALA A 251 41.54 10.01 -0.10
CA ALA A 251 42.60 9.08 0.27
C ALA A 251 43.26 8.44 -0.97
N GLY A 252 42.46 8.08 -1.97
CA GLY A 252 42.95 7.57 -3.26
C GLY A 252 43.80 8.61 -4.01
N LEU A 253 43.32 9.85 -4.13
CA LEU A 253 44.04 10.95 -4.78
C LEU A 253 45.36 11.27 -4.07
N LEU A 254 45.36 11.29 -2.74
CA LEU A 254 46.58 11.51 -1.94
C LEU A 254 47.58 10.36 -2.11
N GLY A 255 47.11 9.11 -2.16
CA GLY A 255 47.93 7.93 -2.43
C GLY A 255 48.61 7.98 -3.80
N VAL A 256 47.87 8.38 -4.84
CA VAL A 256 48.42 8.55 -6.20
C VAL A 256 49.46 9.68 -6.23
N MET A 257 49.19 10.83 -5.60
CA MET A 257 50.15 11.94 -5.53
C MET A 257 51.45 11.54 -4.81
N ALA A 258 51.36 10.76 -3.73
CA ALA A 258 52.54 10.26 -3.02
C ALA A 258 53.39 9.31 -3.88
N MET A 259 52.75 8.44 -4.67
CA MET A 259 53.44 7.54 -5.60
C MET A 259 54.12 8.29 -6.76
N VAL A 260 53.48 9.31 -7.32
CA VAL A 260 54.06 10.13 -8.39
C VAL A 260 55.30 10.89 -7.89
N ARG A 261 55.22 11.48 -6.68
CA ARG A 261 56.38 12.17 -6.07
C ARG A 261 57.56 11.24 -5.81
N ARG A 262 57.31 9.98 -5.43
CA ARG A 262 58.36 8.97 -5.23
C ARG A 262 59.05 8.49 -6.50
N ARG A 263 58.45 8.71 -7.69
CA ARG A 263 59.04 8.33 -8.98
C ARG A 263 59.87 9.45 -9.62
N GLN A 264 59.74 10.68 -9.12
CA GLN A 264 60.45 11.85 -9.62
C GLN A 264 61.67 12.26 -8.76
N ALA A 265 61.86 11.61 -7.60
CA ALA A 265 63.05 11.68 -6.77
C ALA A 265 63.91 10.44 -7.00
#